data_AF-A0A2W2M328-F1
#
_entry.id   AF-A0A2W2M328-F1
#
_cell.length_a   1.000
_cell.length_b   1.000
_cell.length_c   1.000
_cell.angle_alpha   90.00
_cell.angle_beta   90.00
_cell.angle_gamma   90.00
#
_symmetry.space_group_name_H-M   'P 1'
#
loop_
_entity.id
_entity.type
_entity.pdbx_description
1 polymer ?
#
loop_
_entity_poly.entity_id
_entity_poly.type
_entity_poly.pdbx_seq_one_letter_code
_entity_poly.pdbx_strand_id
1 'polypeptide(L)'
;MVQVKYEMVRRVRVDKVPVAQAARAFGYCRQAFYEIAAALDAGGPSALVRGKPGPKGPTKLTAQVMDRVEGWRAVEPSLTSTQLTAKVHAEFGFSVHPRSIERALTRREPESDPQPEPIARTGSQH
;
A
#
# COMPACT_ATOMS: atom_id res chain seq x y z
N MET A 1 11.54 9.57 -16.09
CA MET A 1 12.60 9.08 -15.17
C MET A 1 13.23 7.73 -15.55
N VAL A 2 12.64 6.90 -16.42
CA VAL A 2 13.21 5.57 -16.79
C VAL A 2 14.58 5.69 -17.47
N GLN A 3 14.66 6.54 -18.50
CA GLN A 3 15.89 6.73 -19.29
C GLN A 3 17.06 7.23 -18.44
N VAL A 4 16.83 8.20 -17.55
CA VAL A 4 17.87 8.73 -16.63
C VAL A 4 18.48 7.62 -15.76
N LYS A 5 17.63 6.75 -15.22
CA LYS A 5 18.06 5.60 -14.40
C LYS A 5 18.84 4.57 -15.22
N TYR A 6 18.37 4.29 -16.44
CA TYR A 6 19.04 3.38 -17.36
C TYR A 6 20.43 3.89 -17.75
N GLU A 7 20.53 5.15 -18.16
CA GLU A 7 21.81 5.77 -18.55
C GLU A 7 22.82 5.80 -17.40
N MET A 8 22.36 6.03 -16.17
CA MET A 8 23.22 5.94 -14.98
C MET A 8 23.84 4.55 -14.82
N VAL A 9 23.04 3.48 -14.96
CA VAL A 9 23.54 2.09 -14.87
C VAL A 9 24.44 1.76 -16.04
N ARG A 10 24.07 2.19 -17.25
CA ARG A 10 24.85 2.00 -18.48
C ARG A 10 26.24 2.64 -18.36
N ARG A 11 26.36 3.85 -17.80
CA ARG A 11 27.66 4.50 -17.58
C ARG A 11 28.60 3.72 -16.67
N VAL A 12 28.07 3.06 -15.64
CA VAL A 12 28.91 2.22 -14.76
C VAL A 12 29.28 0.91 -15.44
N ARG A 13 28.33 0.26 -16.11
CA ARG A 13 28.54 -1.09 -16.69
C ARG A 13 29.34 -1.06 -17.98
N VAL A 14 29.06 -0.10 -18.86
CA VAL A 14 29.65 0.04 -20.19
C VAL A 14 30.85 0.97 -20.13
N ASP A 15 30.65 2.20 -19.66
CA ASP A 15 31.71 3.23 -19.66
C ASP A 15 32.66 3.12 -18.45
N LYS A 16 32.45 2.12 -17.57
CA LYS A 16 33.26 1.82 -16.38
C LYS A 16 33.45 3.01 -15.42
N VAL A 17 32.51 3.96 -15.43
CA VAL A 17 32.52 5.09 -14.51
C VAL A 17 32.29 4.59 -13.08
N PRO A 18 33.00 5.11 -12.07
CA PRO A 18 32.77 4.75 -10.67
C PRO A 18 31.33 5.01 -10.24
N VAL A 19 30.72 4.06 -9.52
CA VAL A 19 29.34 4.13 -9.01
C VAL A 19 29.04 5.44 -8.31
N ALA A 20 29.97 5.90 -7.46
CA ALA A 20 29.81 7.14 -6.70
C ALA A 20 29.72 8.38 -7.60
N GLN A 21 30.51 8.41 -8.67
CA GLN A 21 30.55 9.52 -9.61
C GLN A 21 29.29 9.53 -10.48
N ALA A 22 28.90 8.37 -11.02
CA ALA A 22 27.68 8.23 -11.81
C ALA A 22 26.45 8.61 -10.98
N ALA A 23 26.27 8.03 -9.79
CA ALA A 23 25.13 8.34 -8.93
C ALA A 23 25.01 9.85 -8.66
N ARG A 24 26.13 10.51 -8.30
CA ARG A 24 26.15 11.95 -8.03
C ARG A 24 25.84 12.79 -9.27
N ALA A 25 26.36 12.43 -10.44
CA ALA A 25 26.11 13.12 -11.71
C ALA A 25 24.64 13.05 -12.14
N PHE A 26 23.92 12.01 -11.73
CA PHE A 26 22.50 11.80 -12.03
C PHE A 26 21.58 12.19 -10.84
N GLY A 27 22.11 12.76 -9.75
CA GLY A 27 21.33 13.22 -8.61
C GLY A 27 20.85 12.12 -7.65
N TYR A 28 21.52 10.96 -7.62
CA TYR A 28 21.20 9.82 -6.77
C TYR A 28 22.31 9.52 -5.75
N CYS A 29 21.96 8.79 -4.70
CA CYS A 29 22.93 8.19 -3.79
C CYS A 29 23.42 6.82 -4.32
N ARG A 30 24.51 6.30 -3.75
CA ARG A 30 25.04 4.97 -4.10
C ARG A 30 24.01 3.85 -3.87
N GLN A 31 23.22 3.95 -2.80
CA GLN A 31 22.19 2.96 -2.50
C GLN A 31 21.14 2.88 -3.61
N ALA A 32 20.63 4.03 -4.06
CA ALA A 32 19.67 4.10 -5.15
C ALA A 32 20.24 3.51 -6.46
N PHE A 33 21.54 3.64 -6.72
CA PHE A 33 22.18 2.98 -7.86
C PHE A 33 22.00 1.45 -7.79
N TYR A 34 22.30 0.83 -6.64
CA TYR A 34 22.20 -0.62 -6.50
C TYR A 34 20.76 -1.11 -6.62
N GLU A 35 19.79 -0.39 -6.04
CA GLU A 35 18.37 -0.70 -6.19
C GLU A 35 17.91 -0.63 -7.65
N ILE A 36 18.34 0.40 -8.38
CA ILE A 36 18.03 0.61 -9.80
C ILE A 36 18.71 -0.48 -10.65
N ALA A 37 19.97 -0.82 -10.38
CA ALA A 37 20.71 -1.85 -11.09
C ALA A 37 20.06 -3.23 -10.89
N ALA A 38 19.70 -3.57 -9.65
CA ALA A 38 19.01 -4.82 -9.32
C ALA A 38 17.62 -4.89 -9.99
N ALA A 39 16.85 -3.79 -9.99
CA ALA A 39 15.58 -3.74 -10.70
C ALA A 39 15.75 -3.95 -12.22
N LEU A 40 16.77 -3.32 -12.82
CA LEU A 40 17.10 -3.50 -14.23
C LEU A 40 17.50 -4.94 -14.55
N ASP A 41 18.27 -5.60 -13.67
CA ASP A 41 18.66 -7.01 -13.84
C ASP A 41 17.46 -7.95 -13.74
N ALA A 42 16.52 -7.67 -12.83
CA ALA A 42 15.37 -8.51 -12.58
C ALA A 42 14.27 -8.40 -13.65
N GLY A 43 14.07 -7.22 -14.26
CA GLY A 43 12.92 -6.98 -15.14
C GLY A 43 13.18 -6.02 -16.32
N GLY A 44 14.44 -5.75 -16.63
CA GLY A 44 14.83 -4.87 -17.71
C GLY A 44 14.32 -3.43 -17.53
N PRO A 45 14.34 -2.61 -18.60
CA PRO A 45 13.95 -1.20 -18.52
C PRO A 45 12.52 -0.96 -18.01
N SER A 46 11.62 -1.94 -18.18
CA SER A 46 10.25 -1.88 -17.68
C SER A 46 10.17 -1.81 -16.15
N ALA A 47 11.12 -2.45 -15.44
CA ALA A 47 11.21 -2.43 -13.99
C ALA A 47 11.71 -1.07 -13.43
N LEU A 48 12.27 -0.20 -14.28
CA LEU A 48 12.69 1.15 -13.89
C LEU A 48 11.57 2.19 -13.93
N VAL A 49 10.45 1.84 -14.58
CA VAL A 49 9.21 2.61 -14.48
C VAL A 49 8.90 2.72 -13.00
N ARG A 50 8.48 3.90 -12.54
CA ARG A 50 7.88 4.00 -11.20
C ARG A 50 6.66 3.06 -11.25
N GLY A 51 6.83 1.82 -10.79
CA GLY A 51 5.71 1.01 -10.39
C GLY A 51 4.85 1.90 -9.52
N LYS A 52 3.53 1.92 -9.75
CA LYS A 52 2.55 2.61 -8.89
C LYS A 52 3.09 2.50 -7.47
N PRO A 53 3.37 3.62 -6.76
CA PRO A 53 4.06 3.58 -5.48
C PRO A 53 3.53 2.40 -4.70
N GLY A 54 4.40 1.42 -4.44
CA GLY A 54 4.02 0.19 -3.75
C GLY A 54 3.20 0.58 -2.53
N PRO A 55 2.17 -0.20 -2.16
CA PRO A 55 1.14 0.26 -1.25
C PRO A 55 1.76 0.98 -0.05
N LYS A 56 1.63 2.31 0.00
CA LYS A 56 1.97 3.12 1.18
C LYS A 56 0.90 2.95 2.27
N GLY A 57 0.25 1.80 2.28
CA GLY A 57 -0.75 1.41 3.27
C GLY A 57 -0.05 0.89 4.51
N PRO A 58 -0.72 0.94 5.68
CA PRO A 58 -0.10 0.56 6.94
C PRO A 58 0.29 -0.92 6.91
N THR A 59 1.59 -1.21 6.80
CA THR A 59 2.19 -2.56 6.85
C THR A 59 1.83 -3.34 8.13
N LYS A 60 1.27 -2.64 9.12
CA LYS A 60 0.91 -3.14 10.45
C LYS A 60 -0.51 -3.72 10.55
N LEU A 61 -1.42 -3.37 9.65
CA LEU A 61 -2.79 -3.92 9.62
C LEU A 61 -2.85 -5.10 8.64
N THR A 62 -2.09 -6.16 8.96
CA THR A 62 -2.11 -7.41 8.20
C THR A 62 -3.46 -8.11 8.34
N ALA A 63 -3.71 -9.14 7.53
CA ALA A 63 -4.96 -9.88 7.59
C ALA A 63 -5.25 -10.44 9.00
N GLN A 64 -4.24 -11.07 9.61
CA GLN A 64 -4.31 -11.60 10.97
C GLN A 64 -4.68 -10.54 12.02
N VAL A 65 -4.12 -9.34 11.91
CA VAL A 65 -4.41 -8.24 12.85
C VAL A 65 -5.85 -7.78 12.69
N MET A 66 -6.34 -7.69 11.46
CA MET A 66 -7.73 -7.30 11.18
C MET A 66 -8.75 -8.36 11.59
N ASP A 67 -8.44 -9.64 11.43
CA ASP A 67 -9.30 -10.74 11.90
C ASP A 67 -9.44 -10.68 13.44
N ARG A 68 -8.36 -10.30 14.13
CA ARG A 68 -8.40 -10.08 15.57
C ARG A 68 -9.25 -8.88 15.98
N VAL A 69 -9.10 -7.77 15.25
CA VAL A 69 -9.90 -6.54 15.45
C VAL A 69 -11.39 -6.81 15.23
N GLU A 70 -11.75 -7.55 14.19
CA GLU A 70 -13.12 -7.99 13.93
C GLU A 70 -13.65 -8.91 15.02
N GLY A 71 -12.83 -9.85 15.50
CA GLY A 71 -13.19 -10.70 16.64
C GLY A 71 -13.52 -9.90 17.90
N TRP A 72 -12.76 -8.84 18.21
CA TRP A 72 -13.09 -7.97 19.34
C TRP A 72 -14.39 -7.19 19.11
N ARG A 73 -14.64 -6.70 17.89
CA ARG A 73 -15.86 -5.96 17.54
C ARG A 73 -17.10 -6.87 17.55
N ALA A 74 -16.95 -8.14 17.19
CA ALA A 74 -18.03 -9.12 17.24
C ALA A 74 -18.46 -9.42 18.68
N VAL A 75 -17.50 -9.44 19.62
CA VAL A 75 -17.78 -9.63 21.05
C VAL A 75 -18.29 -8.34 21.70
N GLU A 76 -17.75 -7.18 21.33
CA GLU A 76 -18.12 -5.88 21.89
C GLU A 76 -18.26 -4.83 20.76
N PRO A 77 -19.47 -4.67 20.19
CA PRO A 77 -19.71 -3.77 19.06
C PRO A 77 -19.52 -2.29 19.38
N SER A 78 -19.56 -1.90 20.66
CA SER A 78 -19.38 -0.53 21.15
C SER A 78 -17.92 -0.07 21.19
N LEU A 79 -16.95 -0.95 20.86
CA LEU A 79 -15.55 -0.60 20.84
C LEU A 79 -15.24 0.51 19.83
N THR A 80 -14.68 1.60 20.33
CA THR A 80 -14.20 2.71 19.51
C THR A 80 -12.88 2.38 18.83
N SER A 81 -12.56 3.06 17.73
CA SER A 81 -11.29 2.96 17.01
C SER A 81 -10.06 3.19 17.91
N THR A 82 -10.20 4.05 18.92
CA THR A 82 -9.16 4.34 19.92
C THR A 82 -8.95 3.14 20.86
N GLN A 83 -10.02 2.52 21.34
CA GLN A 83 -9.94 1.31 22.17
C GLN A 83 -9.37 0.12 21.39
N LEU A 84 -9.75 -0.03 20.11
CA LEU A 84 -9.19 -1.05 19.23
C LEU A 84 -7.68 -0.83 19.03
N THR A 85 -7.24 0.41 18.85
CA THR A 85 -5.82 0.75 18.76
C THR A 85 -5.06 0.35 20.04
N ALA A 86 -5.63 0.61 21.22
CA ALA A 86 -5.03 0.22 22.49
C ALA A 86 -4.93 -1.30 22.63
N LYS A 87 -5.96 -2.05 22.21
CA LYS A 87 -5.93 -3.52 22.19
C LYS A 87 -4.89 -4.06 21.19
N VAL A 88 -4.75 -3.44 20.01
CA VAL A 88 -3.69 -3.80 19.04
C VAL A 88 -2.30 -3.60 19.65
N HIS A 89 -2.08 -2.49 20.35
CA HIS A 89 -0.81 -2.24 21.02
C HIS A 89 -0.53 -3.28 22.12
N ALA A 90 -1.54 -3.62 22.93
CA ALA A 90 -1.41 -4.59 24.00
C ALA A 90 -1.11 -6.02 23.47
N GLU A 91 -1.75 -6.43 22.38
CA GLU A 91 -1.60 -7.80 21.84
C GLU A 91 -0.42 -7.96 20.88
N PHE A 92 -0.13 -6.95 20.05
CA PHE A 92 0.88 -7.06 18.97
C PHE A 92 2.13 -6.19 19.19
N GLY A 93 2.17 -5.38 20.26
CA GLY A 93 3.34 -4.59 20.62
C GLY A 93 3.63 -3.40 19.68
N PHE A 94 2.69 -3.01 18.83
CA PHE A 94 2.82 -1.84 17.97
C PHE A 94 1.58 -0.95 17.98
N SER A 95 1.80 0.36 17.79
CA SER A 95 0.71 1.33 17.64
C SER A 95 0.32 1.53 16.17
N VAL A 96 -0.98 1.68 15.97
CA VAL A 96 -1.63 2.08 14.71
C VAL A 96 -2.44 3.35 14.95
N HIS A 97 -2.77 4.11 13.90
CA HIS A 97 -3.63 5.28 14.05
C HIS A 97 -5.11 4.83 14.02
N PRO A 98 -6.03 5.41 14.84
CA PRO A 98 -7.46 5.08 14.79
C PRO A 98 -8.07 5.16 13.38
N ARG A 99 -7.77 6.24 12.64
CA ARG A 99 -8.14 6.40 11.22
C ARG A 99 -7.64 5.29 10.28
N SER A 100 -6.58 4.58 10.63
CA SER A 100 -6.09 3.44 9.85
C SER A 100 -6.95 2.20 10.10
N ILE A 101 -7.39 1.98 11.34
CA ILE A 101 -8.34 0.92 11.69
C ILE A 101 -9.68 1.19 10.99
N GLU A 102 -10.21 2.41 11.06
CA GLU A 102 -11.46 2.81 10.40
C GLU A 102 -11.41 2.53 8.90
N ARG A 103 -10.36 3.01 8.21
CA ARG A 103 -10.19 2.78 6.77
C ARG A 103 -10.04 1.30 6.42
N ALA A 104 -9.42 0.50 7.28
CA ALA A 104 -9.26 -0.92 7.05
C ALA A 104 -10.58 -1.68 7.26
N LEU A 105 -11.39 -1.27 8.24
CA LEU A 105 -12.75 -1.79 8.46
C LEU A 105 -13.66 -1.46 7.27
N THR A 106 -13.70 -0.19 6.82
CA THR A 106 -14.52 0.21 5.66
C THR A 106 -14.12 -0.49 4.36
N ARG A 107 -12.85 -0.87 4.20
CA ARG A 107 -12.40 -1.65 3.03
C ARG A 107 -12.86 -3.12 3.07
N ARG A 108 -13.10 -3.66 4.27
CA ARG A 108 -13.51 -5.04 4.50
C ARG A 108 -15.01 -5.22 4.61
N GLU A 109 -15.74 -4.14 4.87
CA GLU A 109 -17.18 -4.11 4.63
C GLU A 109 -17.39 -4.38 3.13
N PRO A 110 -18.08 -5.48 2.76
CA PRO A 110 -18.49 -5.67 1.37
C PRO A 110 -19.31 -4.46 0.98
N GLU A 111 -19.15 -3.98 -0.26
CA GLU A 111 -20.03 -2.98 -0.85
C GLU A 111 -21.47 -3.46 -0.63
N SER A 112 -22.14 -2.87 0.36
CA SER A 112 -23.54 -3.10 0.62
C SER A 112 -24.25 -2.60 -0.62
N ASP A 113 -24.57 -3.55 -1.50
CA ASP A 113 -25.40 -3.39 -2.68
C ASP A 113 -26.59 -2.49 -2.30
N PRO A 114 -26.76 -1.32 -2.94
CA PRO A 114 -27.89 -0.46 -2.62
C PRO A 114 -29.15 -1.25 -2.95
N GLN A 115 -29.95 -1.58 -1.93
CA GLN A 115 -31.24 -2.24 -2.11
C GLN A 115 -32.04 -1.49 -3.19
N PRO A 116 -32.47 -2.14 -4.29
CA PRO A 116 -33.40 -1.51 -5.19
C PRO A 116 -34.72 -1.36 -4.44
N GLU A 117 -35.10 -0.11 -4.19
CA GLU A 117 -36.42 0.25 -3.70
C GLU A 117 -37.50 -0.40 -4.58
N PRO A 118 -38.55 -1.01 -4.01
CA PRO A 118 -39.65 -1.54 -4.81
C PRO A 118 -40.41 -0.36 -5.40
N ILE A 119 -40.15 -0.06 -6.68
CA ILE A 119 -41.00 0.81 -7.50
C ILE A 119 -42.42 0.24 -7.51
N ALA A 120 -43.29 0.85 -6.70
CA ALA A 120 -44.72 0.62 -6.74
C ALA A 120 -45.22 0.93 -8.16
N ARG A 121 -45.61 -0.12 -8.89
CA ARG A 121 -46.31 0.02 -10.17
C ARG A 121 -47.70 0.56 -9.89
N THR A 122 -47.88 1.85 -10.11
CA THR A 122 -49.18 2.40 -10.49
C THR A 122 -49.59 1.76 -11.83
N GLY A 123 -50.71 1.05 -11.83
CA GLY A 123 -51.26 0.38 -13.00
C GLY A 123 -52.74 0.08 -12.81
N SER A 124 -53.57 1.10 -13.05
CA SER A 124 -55.03 1.01 -13.24
C SER A 124 -55.43 -0.18 -14.10
N GLN A 125 -56.35 -0.99 -13.59
CA GLN A 125 -57.40 -1.65 -14.38
C GLN A 125 -58.69 -1.64 -13.56
N HIS A 126 -59.59 -0.71 -13.89
CA HIS A 126 -61.01 -0.94 -14.17
C HIS A 126 -61.68 0.38 -14.56
#